data_AF-A0AAN8IH54-F1
#
_entry.id   AF-A0AAN8IH54-F1
#
_cell.length_a   1.000
_cell.length_b   1.000
_cell.length_c   1.000
_cell.angle_alpha   90.00
_cell.angle_beta   90.00
_cell.angle_gamma   90.00
#
_symmetry.space_group_name_H-M   'P 1'
#
loop_
_entity.id
_entity.type
_entity.pdbx_description
1 polymer ?
#
loop_
_entity_poly.entity_id
_entity_poly.type
_entity_poly.pdbx_seq_one_letter_code
_entity_poly.pdbx_strand_id
1 'polypeptide(L)'
;ICAPYRLQDQLLSLYALFLAQIHSFTSEEISAYFVEVFLRGFIDGISHAQTQDDKKLENSAVFIAHLLNFHIIKGTVIIEVFEKLREHLNVDTLQLVVVLATYSYKALRKLHWTAFSEELSKIVSSLDTAVFSALPRAKFLAETLRDLQKSAPTNVDMSIIEHYLKLFHGMRKKGNVVCDKELGMSLDDLLHADERGRWWVVGSAYRVANDSGNMEGAVEGSTQTAGSFPSEIVQLARRAKMNTDVRRNIFCTVGELL
;
A
#
# COMPACT_ATOMS: atom_id res chain seq x y z
N ILE A 1 -7.36 12.70 8.40
CA ILE A 1 -6.50 12.79 7.19
C ILE A 1 -7.27 13.43 6.03
N CYS A 2 -8.53 13.05 5.79
CA CYS A 2 -9.40 13.62 4.74
C CYS A 2 -10.03 15.00 5.06
N ALA A 3 -9.31 15.87 5.78
CA ALA A 3 -9.79 17.23 6.02
C ALA A 3 -9.65 18.09 4.75
N PRO A 4 -10.59 19.02 4.46
CA PRO A 4 -10.53 19.88 3.27
C PRO A 4 -9.42 20.94 3.35
N TYR A 5 -8.83 21.17 4.53
CA TYR A 5 -7.72 22.10 4.74
C TYR A 5 -6.43 21.36 5.06
N ARG A 6 -5.27 21.99 4.83
CA ARG A 6 -3.96 21.40 5.10
C ARG A 6 -3.80 21.15 6.60
N LEU A 7 -3.63 19.89 6.98
CA LEU A 7 -3.37 19.50 8.36
C LEU A 7 -1.92 19.84 8.75
N GLN A 8 -1.62 19.91 10.03
CA GLN A 8 -0.24 20.07 10.49
C GLN A 8 0.56 18.78 10.27
N ASP A 9 1.83 18.90 9.90
CA ASP A 9 2.73 17.76 9.66
C ASP A 9 2.89 16.89 10.90
N GLN A 10 2.92 17.52 12.07
CA GLN A 10 2.94 16.85 13.36
C GLN A 10 1.74 15.89 13.53
N LEU A 11 0.55 16.34 13.14
CA LEU A 11 -0.67 15.56 13.28
C LEU A 11 -0.72 14.38 12.30
N LEU A 12 -0.29 14.60 11.05
CA LEU A 12 -0.18 13.54 10.05
C LEU A 12 0.85 12.49 10.45
N SER A 13 2.01 12.92 10.95
CA SER A 13 3.05 12.03 11.49
C SER A 13 2.54 11.23 12.69
N LEU A 14 1.79 11.87 13.60
CA LEU A 14 1.21 11.22 14.78
C LEU A 14 0.17 10.15 14.39
N TYR A 15 -0.71 10.44 13.43
CA TYR A 15 -1.67 9.45 12.94
C TYR A 15 -0.98 8.26 12.28
N ALA A 16 0.11 8.50 11.54
CA ALA A 16 0.86 7.43 10.89
C ALA A 16 1.60 6.58 11.93
N LEU A 17 2.17 7.21 12.97
CA LEU A 17 2.75 6.50 14.11
C LEU A 17 1.72 5.62 14.82
N PHE A 18 0.51 6.14 15.06
CA PHE A 18 -0.57 5.37 15.68
C PHE A 18 -0.92 4.13 14.85
N LEU A 19 -1.09 4.29 13.53
CA LEU A 19 -1.34 3.17 12.63
C LEU A 19 -0.18 2.17 12.60
N ALA A 20 1.07 2.66 12.61
CA ALA A 20 2.26 1.81 12.66
C ALA A 20 2.32 0.99 13.95
N GLN A 21 1.84 1.55 15.06
CA GLN A 21 1.74 0.83 16.32
C GLN A 21 0.66 -0.25 16.27
N ILE A 22 -0.49 0.02 15.66
CA ILE A 22 -1.53 -0.99 15.40
C ILE A 22 -0.97 -2.13 14.54
N HIS A 23 -0.29 -1.77 13.45
CA HIS A 23 0.35 -2.71 12.53
C HIS A 23 1.37 -3.62 13.23
N SER A 24 2.09 -3.08 14.22
CA SER A 24 3.06 -3.84 15.00
C SER A 24 2.39 -4.83 15.96
N PHE A 25 1.22 -4.51 16.52
CA PHE A 25 0.56 -5.31 17.56
C PHE A 25 -0.51 -6.29 17.05
N THR A 26 -1.13 -6.00 15.91
CA THR A 26 -2.31 -6.73 15.43
C THR A 26 -1.96 -7.64 14.25
N SER A 27 -2.82 -8.64 13.96
CA SER A 27 -2.82 -9.32 12.65
C SER A 27 -2.81 -8.27 11.54
N GLU A 28 -2.04 -8.53 10.47
CA GLU A 28 -1.82 -7.61 9.34
C GLU A 28 -3.13 -7.11 8.70
N GLU A 29 -4.24 -7.82 8.95
CA GLU A 29 -5.60 -7.57 8.46
C GLU A 29 -6.11 -6.12 8.65
N ILE A 30 -5.99 -5.54 9.86
CA ILE A 30 -6.54 -4.20 10.12
C ILE A 30 -5.78 -3.16 9.30
N SER A 31 -4.46 -3.24 9.30
CA SER A 31 -3.59 -2.34 8.55
C SER A 31 -3.77 -2.54 7.05
N ALA A 32 -3.89 -3.78 6.59
CA ALA A 32 -4.13 -4.10 5.19
C ALA A 32 -5.47 -3.55 4.71
N TYR A 33 -6.56 -3.77 5.45
CA TYR A 33 -7.87 -3.20 5.13
C TYR A 33 -7.85 -1.67 5.10
N PHE A 34 -7.23 -1.04 6.10
CA PHE A 34 -7.09 0.42 6.12
C PHE A 34 -6.32 0.91 4.89
N VAL A 35 -5.18 0.29 4.58
CA VAL A 35 -4.33 0.68 3.45
C VAL A 35 -5.04 0.46 2.11
N GLU A 36 -5.79 -0.64 1.95
CA GLU A 36 -6.64 -0.90 0.78
C GLU A 36 -7.63 0.24 0.54
N VAL A 37 -8.50 0.47 1.53
CA VAL A 37 -9.56 1.49 1.42
C VAL A 37 -8.95 2.87 1.19
N PHE A 38 -7.87 3.18 1.90
CA PHE A 38 -7.22 4.49 1.83
C PHE A 38 -6.52 4.73 0.48
N LEU A 39 -5.72 3.78 -0.01
CA LEU A 39 -5.04 3.93 -1.30
C LEU A 39 -6.02 3.90 -2.46
N ARG A 40 -7.05 3.04 -2.43
CA ARG A 40 -8.13 3.07 -3.44
C ARG A 40 -8.82 4.43 -3.48
N GLY A 41 -9.19 4.98 -2.33
CA GLY A 41 -9.81 6.30 -2.25
C GLY A 41 -8.89 7.43 -2.76
N PHE A 42 -7.58 7.32 -2.53
CA PHE A 42 -6.61 8.26 -3.10
C PHE A 42 -6.52 8.15 -4.63
N ILE A 43 -6.41 6.93 -5.16
CA ILE A 43 -6.31 6.69 -6.61
C ILE A 43 -7.60 7.08 -7.34
N ASP A 44 -8.76 6.79 -6.77
CA ASP A 44 -10.04 7.28 -7.30
C ASP A 44 -10.08 8.82 -7.29
N GLY A 45 -9.65 9.44 -6.19
CA GLY A 45 -9.64 10.89 -6.02
C GLY A 45 -8.77 11.63 -7.05
N ILE A 46 -7.63 11.09 -7.48
CA ILE A 46 -6.75 11.75 -8.46
C ILE A 46 -7.34 11.79 -9.88
N SER A 47 -8.29 10.91 -10.21
CA SER A 47 -8.97 10.90 -11.50
C SER A 47 -10.07 11.98 -11.61
N HIS A 48 -10.48 12.57 -10.48
CA HIS A 48 -11.52 13.58 -10.41
C HIS A 48 -10.94 15.01 -10.41
N ALA A 49 -11.71 15.96 -10.93
CA ALA A 49 -11.35 17.38 -10.90
C ALA A 49 -11.27 17.89 -9.46
N GLN A 50 -10.16 18.54 -9.11
CA GLN A 50 -9.94 19.06 -7.77
C GLN A 50 -10.48 20.49 -7.66
N THR A 51 -11.21 20.75 -6.58
CA THR A 51 -11.53 22.13 -6.18
C THR A 51 -10.30 22.79 -5.60
N GLN A 52 -10.03 24.04 -5.98
CA GLN A 52 -8.79 24.77 -5.69
C GLN A 52 -8.42 24.83 -4.18
N ASP A 53 -9.42 24.84 -3.30
CA ASP A 53 -9.24 24.94 -1.85
C ASP A 53 -9.27 23.58 -1.12
N ASP A 54 -9.51 22.46 -1.81
CA ASP A 54 -9.56 21.14 -1.17
C ASP A 54 -8.15 20.53 -1.06
N LYS A 55 -7.68 20.39 0.18
CA LYS A 55 -6.36 19.83 0.53
C LYS A 55 -6.41 18.36 0.94
N LYS A 56 -7.52 17.66 0.73
CA LYS A 56 -7.65 16.23 1.07
C LYS A 56 -6.60 15.35 0.40
N LEU A 57 -6.38 15.52 -0.91
CA LEU A 57 -5.38 14.71 -1.63
C LEU A 57 -3.96 15.06 -1.21
N GLU A 58 -3.66 16.34 -0.94
CA GLU A 58 -2.35 16.74 -0.43
C GLU A 58 -2.08 16.13 0.96
N ASN A 59 -3.05 16.21 1.88
CA ASN A 59 -2.97 15.55 3.17
C ASN A 59 -2.78 14.03 3.04
N SER A 60 -3.46 13.43 2.05
CA SER A 60 -3.39 12.00 1.79
C SER A 60 -2.02 11.61 1.24
N ALA A 61 -1.45 12.37 0.30
CA ALA A 61 -0.11 12.14 -0.25
C ALA A 61 0.97 12.19 0.85
N VAL A 62 0.89 13.16 1.78
CA VAL A 62 1.79 13.22 2.94
C VAL A 62 1.60 11.99 3.84
N PHE A 63 0.36 11.59 4.09
CA PHE A 63 0.08 10.41 4.90
C PHE A 63 0.60 9.12 4.26
N ILE A 64 0.42 8.93 2.95
CA ILE A 64 0.98 7.82 2.16
C ILE A 64 2.51 7.78 2.32
N ALA A 65 3.19 8.93 2.22
CA ALA A 65 4.62 9.00 2.47
C ALA A 65 4.98 8.55 3.89
N HIS A 66 4.18 8.89 4.90
CA HIS A 66 4.40 8.40 6.26
C HIS A 66 4.15 6.90 6.40
N LEU A 67 3.21 6.30 5.68
CA LEU A 67 3.03 4.84 5.66
C LEU A 67 4.32 4.12 5.24
N LEU A 68 5.04 4.66 4.25
CA LEU A 68 6.37 4.18 3.88
C LEU A 68 7.39 4.42 5.00
N ASN A 69 7.48 5.66 5.51
CA ASN A 69 8.49 6.01 6.52
C ASN A 69 8.39 5.16 7.80
N PHE A 70 7.17 4.77 8.18
CA PHE A 70 6.92 3.91 9.35
C PHE A 70 6.90 2.40 9.02
N HIS A 71 7.31 2.00 7.81
CA HIS A 71 7.40 0.59 7.40
C HIS A 71 6.07 -0.16 7.46
N ILE A 72 4.97 0.51 7.09
CA ILE A 72 3.66 -0.15 6.90
C ILE A 72 3.54 -0.67 5.47
N ILE A 73 4.00 0.11 4.50
CA ILE A 73 4.01 -0.26 3.07
C ILE A 73 5.42 -0.21 2.50
N LYS A 74 5.66 -1.01 1.46
CA LYS A 74 6.93 -1.07 0.74
C LYS A 74 7.15 0.15 -0.14
N GLY A 75 8.40 0.46 -0.44
CA GLY A 75 8.74 1.52 -1.41
C GLY A 75 8.22 1.23 -2.82
N THR A 76 8.05 -0.03 -3.22
CA THR A 76 7.46 -0.41 -4.52
C THR A 76 6.05 0.14 -4.69
N VAL A 77 5.21 0.08 -3.64
CA VAL A 77 3.85 0.65 -3.66
C VAL A 77 3.90 2.15 -3.93
N ILE A 78 4.87 2.87 -3.35
CA ILE A 78 5.03 4.31 -3.60
C ILE A 78 5.44 4.59 -5.05
N ILE A 79 6.28 3.75 -5.66
CA ILE A 79 6.62 3.87 -7.09
C ILE A 79 5.37 3.66 -7.94
N GLU A 80 4.55 2.65 -7.66
CA GLU A 80 3.29 2.41 -8.37
C GLU A 80 2.28 3.58 -8.18
N VAL A 81 2.28 4.23 -7.01
CA VAL A 81 1.49 5.47 -6.80
C VAL A 81 1.99 6.61 -7.69
N PHE A 82 3.31 6.77 -7.86
CA PHE A 82 3.85 7.74 -8.81
C PHE A 82 3.46 7.42 -10.25
N GLU A 83 3.47 6.15 -10.64
CA GLU A 83 3.01 5.71 -11.96
C GLU A 83 1.55 6.10 -12.20
N LYS A 84 0.66 5.89 -11.21
CA LYS A 84 -0.74 6.31 -11.28
C LYS A 84 -0.92 7.83 -11.34
N LEU A 85 -0.13 8.60 -10.60
CA LEU A 85 -0.13 10.06 -10.70
C LEU A 85 0.32 10.54 -12.09
N ARG A 86 1.28 9.85 -12.71
CA ARG A 86 1.75 10.13 -14.07
C ARG A 86 0.68 9.82 -15.12
N GLU A 87 -0.10 8.76 -14.96
CA GLU A 87 -1.22 8.44 -15.87
C GLU A 87 -2.26 9.57 -15.94
N HIS A 88 -2.48 10.30 -14.84
CA HIS A 88 -3.43 11.41 -14.73
C HIS A 88 -2.74 12.78 -14.63
N LEU A 89 -1.64 12.99 -15.35
CA LEU A 89 -0.79 14.16 -15.17
C LEU A 89 -1.49 15.48 -15.55
N ASN A 90 -1.60 16.36 -14.56
CA ASN A 90 -2.08 17.73 -14.65
C ASN A 90 -1.38 18.58 -13.58
N VAL A 91 -1.74 19.86 -13.43
CA VAL A 91 -1.08 20.75 -12.45
C VAL A 91 -1.25 20.27 -11.00
N ASP A 92 -2.41 19.71 -10.67
CA ASP A 92 -2.73 19.29 -9.31
C ASP A 92 -2.10 17.92 -9.00
N THR A 93 -2.14 16.95 -9.92
CA THR A 93 -1.42 15.68 -9.73
C THR A 93 0.09 15.88 -9.73
N LEU A 94 0.62 16.83 -10.51
CA LEU A 94 2.03 17.23 -10.42
C LEU A 94 2.40 17.82 -9.05
N GLN A 95 1.51 18.60 -8.44
CA GLN A 95 1.67 19.06 -7.05
C GLN A 95 1.72 17.88 -6.09
N LEU A 96 0.85 16.88 -6.26
CA LEU A 96 0.85 15.66 -5.43
C LEU A 96 2.13 14.85 -5.61
N VAL A 97 2.69 14.77 -6.83
CA VAL A 97 4.00 14.15 -7.08
C VAL A 97 5.08 14.85 -6.27
N VAL A 98 5.17 16.19 -6.34
CA VAL A 98 6.16 16.96 -5.57
C VAL A 98 6.00 16.69 -4.06
N VAL A 99 4.78 16.75 -3.54
CA VAL A 99 4.49 16.49 -2.12
C VAL A 99 4.91 15.08 -1.73
N LEU A 100 4.45 14.06 -2.45
CA LEU A 100 4.78 12.66 -2.15
C LEU A 100 6.29 12.42 -2.21
N ALA A 101 6.97 12.96 -3.23
CA ALA A 101 8.42 12.86 -3.40
C ALA A 101 9.18 13.53 -2.24
N THR A 102 8.77 14.72 -1.82
CA THR A 102 9.39 15.43 -0.68
C THR A 102 9.32 14.61 0.61
N TYR A 103 8.14 14.11 0.98
CA TYR A 103 7.97 13.42 2.27
C TYR A 103 8.47 11.97 2.27
N SER A 104 8.59 11.33 1.10
CA SER A 104 9.13 9.96 0.95
C SER A 104 10.61 9.92 0.58
N TYR A 105 11.23 11.08 0.28
CA TYR A 105 12.58 11.20 -0.28
C TYR A 105 13.62 10.36 0.46
N LYS A 106 13.74 10.53 1.79
CA LYS A 106 14.79 9.87 2.59
C LYS A 106 14.68 8.35 2.54
N ALA A 107 13.46 7.80 2.62
CA ALA A 107 13.21 6.36 2.57
C ALA A 107 13.49 5.79 1.18
N LEU A 108 12.96 6.42 0.12
CA LEU A 108 13.18 5.99 -1.26
C LEU A 108 14.65 6.13 -1.68
N ARG A 109 15.32 7.22 -1.29
CA ARG A 109 16.74 7.45 -1.61
C ARG A 109 17.66 6.37 -1.05
N LYS A 110 17.27 5.76 0.08
CA LYS A 110 18.04 4.71 0.76
C LYS A 110 17.81 3.33 0.14
N LEU A 111 16.57 2.98 -0.18
CA LEU A 111 16.18 1.60 -0.52
C LEU A 111 15.77 1.40 -2.00
N HIS A 112 15.29 2.46 -2.67
CA HIS A 112 14.65 2.38 -3.98
C HIS A 112 15.09 3.52 -4.94
N TRP A 113 16.33 4.02 -4.81
CA TRP A 113 16.78 5.20 -5.55
C TRP A 113 16.65 5.04 -7.07
N THR A 114 17.08 3.91 -7.61
CA THR A 114 17.06 3.66 -9.06
C THR A 114 15.64 3.81 -9.62
N ALA A 115 14.68 3.03 -9.09
CA ALA A 115 13.28 3.07 -9.52
C ALA A 115 12.65 4.46 -9.30
N PHE A 116 12.93 5.09 -8.16
CA PHE A 116 12.43 6.43 -7.87
C PHE A 116 12.95 7.48 -8.85
N SER A 117 14.26 7.50 -9.11
CA SER A 117 14.88 8.46 -10.04
C SER A 117 14.44 8.24 -11.49
N GLU A 118 14.24 7.00 -11.89
CA GLU A 118 13.73 6.64 -13.21
C GLU A 118 12.27 7.12 -13.37
N GLU A 119 11.43 6.89 -12.36
CA GLU A 119 10.03 7.33 -12.40
C GLU A 119 9.91 8.85 -12.41
N LEU A 120 10.69 9.57 -11.59
CA LEU A 120 10.77 11.04 -11.66
C LEU A 120 11.21 11.53 -13.04
N SER A 121 12.13 10.83 -13.70
CA SER A 121 12.57 11.17 -15.06
C SER A 121 11.45 10.97 -16.09
N LYS A 122 10.67 9.89 -15.97
CA LYS A 122 9.50 9.64 -16.83
C LYS A 122 8.39 10.68 -16.63
N ILE A 123 8.19 11.15 -15.39
CA ILE A 123 7.25 12.24 -15.11
C ILE A 123 7.74 13.53 -15.78
N VAL A 124 9.02 13.89 -15.62
CA VAL A 124 9.59 15.10 -16.22
C VAL A 124 9.52 15.06 -17.75
N SER A 125 9.81 13.92 -18.39
CA SER A 125 9.68 13.80 -19.85
C SER A 125 8.23 13.90 -20.33
N SER A 126 7.27 13.41 -19.55
CA SER A 126 5.84 13.57 -19.87
C SER A 126 5.40 15.04 -19.83
N LEU A 127 6.02 15.86 -18.96
CA LEU A 127 5.74 17.30 -18.88
C LEU A 127 6.17 18.06 -20.14
N ASP A 128 7.25 17.65 -20.81
CA ASP A 128 7.76 18.34 -22.01
C ASP A 128 6.75 18.36 -23.16
N THR A 129 5.83 17.39 -23.19
CA THR A 129 4.75 17.30 -24.20
C THR A 129 3.41 17.85 -23.71
N ALA A 130 3.28 18.16 -22.42
CA ALA A 130 2.01 18.54 -21.82
C ALA A 130 1.72 20.03 -22.02
N VAL A 131 0.52 20.37 -22.50
CA VAL A 131 0.10 21.77 -22.75
C VAL A 131 0.14 22.63 -21.48
N PHE A 132 -0.23 22.06 -20.33
CA PHE A 132 -0.24 22.78 -19.05
C PHE A 132 1.16 23.12 -18.53
N SER A 133 2.23 22.53 -19.08
CA SER A 133 3.62 22.79 -18.66
C SER A 133 4.04 24.25 -18.90
N ALA A 134 3.35 24.96 -19.78
CA ALA A 134 3.58 26.39 -20.02
C ALA A 134 3.18 27.27 -18.82
N LEU A 135 2.29 26.79 -17.95
CA LEU A 135 1.79 27.53 -16.79
C LEU A 135 2.93 27.79 -15.78
N PRO A 136 3.03 29.01 -15.21
CA PRO A 136 4.09 29.34 -14.24
C PRO A 136 4.17 28.37 -13.05
N ARG A 137 3.00 27.95 -12.53
CA ARG A 137 2.93 26.96 -11.44
C ARG A 137 3.50 25.60 -11.86
N ALA A 138 3.21 25.13 -13.06
CA ALA A 138 3.72 23.85 -13.56
C ALA A 138 5.24 23.91 -13.76
N LYS A 139 5.79 25.02 -14.28
CA LYS A 139 7.23 25.23 -14.42
C LYS A 139 7.96 25.16 -13.09
N PHE A 140 7.44 25.86 -12.08
CA PHE A 140 8.01 25.84 -10.73
C PHE A 140 8.00 24.43 -10.12
N LEU A 141 6.90 23.69 -10.28
CA LEU A 141 6.82 22.30 -9.80
C LEU A 141 7.78 21.38 -10.55
N ALA A 142 7.92 21.54 -11.87
CA ALA A 142 8.86 20.79 -12.67
C ALA A 142 10.32 21.05 -12.26
N GLU A 143 10.67 22.31 -12.00
CA GLU A 143 11.99 22.68 -11.45
C GLU A 143 12.22 22.03 -10.09
N THR A 144 11.23 22.08 -9.20
CA THR A 144 11.30 21.41 -7.89
C THR A 144 11.56 19.90 -8.03
N LEU A 145 10.88 19.22 -8.98
CA LEU A 145 11.13 17.80 -9.24
C LEU A 145 12.55 17.53 -9.76
N ARG A 146 13.08 18.38 -10.64
CA ARG A 146 14.46 18.24 -11.14
C ARG A 146 15.48 18.45 -10.02
N ASP A 147 15.21 19.34 -9.07
CA ASP A 147 16.06 19.57 -7.91
C ASP A 147 16.04 18.39 -6.95
N LEU A 148 14.86 17.80 -6.72
CA LEU A 148 14.72 16.57 -5.92
C LEU A 148 15.49 15.38 -6.49
N GLN A 149 15.78 15.34 -7.80
CA GLN A 149 16.64 14.30 -8.37
C GLN A 149 18.12 14.47 -8.01
N LYS A 150 18.54 15.67 -7.58
CA LYS A 150 19.94 16.01 -7.32
C LYS A 150 20.23 16.10 -5.82
N SER A 151 19.31 16.68 -5.05
CA SER A 151 19.49 16.99 -3.64
C SER A 151 18.24 16.69 -2.81
N ALA A 152 18.44 16.57 -1.50
CA ALA A 152 17.34 16.40 -0.57
C ALA A 152 16.46 17.67 -0.49
N PRO A 153 15.16 17.53 -0.23
CA PRO A 153 14.28 18.68 -0.01
C PRO A 153 14.72 19.50 1.20
N THR A 154 14.68 20.82 1.06
CA THR A 154 14.97 21.80 2.14
C THR A 154 13.75 22.62 2.54
N ASN A 155 12.64 22.46 1.82
CA ASN A 155 11.40 23.22 1.96
C ASN A 155 10.49 22.72 3.09
N VAL A 156 10.77 21.54 3.65
CA VAL A 156 9.98 20.91 4.73
C VAL A 156 10.89 20.58 5.90
N ASP A 157 10.44 20.91 7.10
CA ASP A 157 11.12 20.51 8.33
C ASP A 157 10.90 19.02 8.62
N MET A 158 11.87 18.20 8.21
CA MET A 158 11.84 16.76 8.42
C MET A 158 12.09 16.37 9.88
N SER A 159 12.48 17.29 10.77
CA SER A 159 12.78 16.99 12.18
C SER A 159 11.58 16.44 12.94
N ILE A 160 10.37 16.88 12.57
CA ILE A 160 9.10 16.40 13.13
C ILE A 160 8.95 14.90 12.87
N ILE A 161 9.12 14.46 11.62
CA ILE A 161 9.00 13.05 11.23
C ILE A 161 10.09 12.23 11.91
N GLU A 162 11.32 12.77 11.97
CA GLU A 162 12.44 12.10 12.64
C GLU A 162 12.20 11.90 14.14
N HIS A 163 11.55 12.86 14.81
CA HIS A 163 11.14 12.72 16.20
C HIS A 163 10.18 11.53 16.38
N TYR A 164 9.11 11.46 15.59
CA TYR A 164 8.15 10.36 15.68
C TYR A 164 8.74 9.01 15.25
N LEU A 165 9.63 8.99 14.26
CA LEU A 165 10.39 7.78 13.92
C LEU A 165 11.24 7.32 15.10
N LYS A 166 11.95 8.21 15.80
CA LYS A 166 12.72 7.84 17.00
C LYS A 166 11.82 7.24 18.09
N LEU A 167 10.63 7.82 18.31
CA LEU A 167 9.64 7.25 19.22
C LEU A 167 9.20 5.85 18.79
N PHE A 168 8.85 5.67 17.51
CA PHE A 168 8.47 4.37 16.94
C PHE A 168 9.52 3.30 17.18
N HIS A 169 10.77 3.56 16.79
CA HIS A 169 11.87 2.62 16.98
C HIS A 169 12.14 2.35 18.47
N GLY A 170 11.99 3.36 19.33
CA GLY A 170 12.10 3.21 20.78
C GLY A 170 11.02 2.29 21.38
N MET A 171 9.78 2.39 20.91
CA MET A 171 8.67 1.54 21.32
C MET A 171 8.85 0.09 20.86
N ARG A 172 9.29 -0.11 19.61
CA ARG A 172 9.56 -1.46 19.05
C ARG A 172 10.63 -2.22 19.84
N LYS A 173 11.74 -1.56 20.18
CA LYS A 173 12.83 -2.15 20.95
C LYS A 173 12.41 -2.63 22.35
N LYS A 174 11.46 -1.95 22.99
CA LYS A 174 10.97 -2.31 24.33
C LYS A 174 9.95 -3.46 24.30
N GLY A 175 9.22 -3.61 23.21
CA GLY A 175 8.07 -4.52 23.14
C GLY A 175 8.37 -5.97 22.77
N ASN A 176 9.61 -6.35 22.44
CA ASN A 176 9.94 -7.65 21.81
C ASN A 176 8.98 -8.00 20.65
N VAL A 177 8.45 -6.98 19.96
CA VAL A 177 7.45 -7.17 18.90
C VAL A 177 8.17 -7.62 17.64
N VAL A 178 7.86 -8.84 17.21
CA VAL A 178 8.53 -9.57 16.10
C VAL A 178 7.93 -9.21 14.72
N CYS A 179 6.83 -8.43 14.67
CA CYS A 179 6.23 -8.02 13.41
C CYS A 179 7.08 -6.92 12.73
N ASP A 180 8.04 -7.35 11.92
CA ASP A 180 8.96 -6.50 11.16
C ASP A 180 8.66 -6.50 9.66
N LYS A 181 7.44 -6.90 9.30
CA LYS A 181 7.06 -7.11 7.90
C LYS A 181 6.14 -5.99 7.45
N GLU A 182 6.66 -5.16 6.56
CA GLU A 182 5.84 -4.32 5.69
C GLU A 182 4.81 -5.18 4.96
N LEU A 183 3.65 -4.61 4.67
CA LEU A 183 2.60 -5.31 3.95
C LEU A 183 3.12 -5.84 2.60
N GLY A 184 2.79 -7.10 2.30
CA GLY A 184 3.41 -7.87 1.23
C GLY A 184 3.07 -7.43 -0.20
N MET A 185 2.00 -6.66 -0.36
CA MET A 185 1.28 -6.40 -1.61
C MET A 185 1.84 -5.28 -2.50
N SER A 186 1.49 -5.35 -3.79
CA SER A 186 1.60 -4.24 -4.73
C SER A 186 0.39 -3.29 -4.64
N LEU A 187 0.49 -2.11 -5.25
CA LEU A 187 -0.69 -1.24 -5.43
C LEU A 187 -1.70 -1.90 -6.36
N ASP A 188 -1.24 -2.60 -7.41
CA ASP A 188 -2.14 -3.33 -8.33
C ASP A 188 -3.00 -4.38 -7.61
N ASP A 189 -2.40 -5.15 -6.70
CA ASP A 189 -3.13 -6.13 -5.88
C ASP A 189 -4.17 -5.45 -4.98
N LEU A 190 -3.85 -4.28 -4.44
CA LEU A 190 -4.78 -3.48 -3.63
C LEU A 190 -5.97 -3.00 -4.45
N LEU A 191 -5.73 -2.46 -5.64
CA LEU A 191 -6.80 -1.95 -6.50
C LEU A 191 -7.74 -3.09 -6.94
N HIS A 192 -7.22 -4.30 -7.20
CA HIS A 192 -7.99 -5.45 -7.67
C HIS A 192 -8.33 -6.48 -6.58
N ALA A 193 -8.24 -6.12 -5.30
CA ALA A 193 -8.47 -7.04 -4.18
C ALA A 193 -9.87 -7.68 -4.14
N ASP A 194 -10.91 -7.06 -4.72
CA ASP A 194 -12.25 -7.66 -4.79
C ASP A 194 -12.35 -8.78 -5.84
N GLU A 195 -11.57 -8.65 -6.92
CA GLU A 195 -11.53 -9.61 -8.03
C GLU A 195 -10.58 -10.77 -7.72
N ARG A 196 -9.37 -10.45 -7.23
CA ARG A 196 -8.30 -11.43 -6.97
C ARG A 196 -8.40 -12.08 -5.59
N GLY A 197 -9.20 -11.49 -4.71
CA GLY A 197 -9.28 -11.86 -3.30
C GLY A 197 -8.31 -11.04 -2.43
N ARG A 198 -8.64 -10.92 -1.15
CA ARG A 198 -7.86 -10.16 -0.17
C ARG A 198 -6.79 -11.06 0.44
N TRP A 199 -5.52 -10.84 0.11
CA TRP A 199 -4.42 -11.71 0.55
C TRP A 199 -4.27 -11.84 2.08
N TRP A 200 -4.76 -10.86 2.85
CA TRP A 200 -4.77 -10.90 4.31
C TRP A 200 -5.98 -11.62 4.91
N VAL A 201 -6.97 -12.00 4.10
CA VAL A 201 -8.15 -12.77 4.54
C VAL A 201 -7.94 -14.24 4.16
N VAL A 202 -7.75 -15.08 5.18
CA VAL A 202 -7.58 -16.54 5.03
C VAL A 202 -8.73 -17.13 4.21
N GLY A 203 -8.40 -17.87 3.14
CA GLY A 203 -9.38 -18.57 2.30
C GLY A 203 -10.06 -17.70 1.22
N SER A 204 -9.69 -16.43 1.07
CA SER A 204 -10.26 -15.55 0.04
C SER A 204 -9.44 -15.45 -1.24
N ALA A 205 -8.20 -15.96 -1.25
CA ALA A 205 -7.39 -16.05 -2.45
C ALA A 205 -8.05 -17.03 -3.42
N TYR A 206 -8.45 -16.53 -4.60
CA TYR A 206 -9.11 -17.25 -5.69
C TYR A 206 -10.65 -17.31 -5.64
N ARG A 207 -11.29 -16.23 -6.13
CA ARG A 207 -12.62 -16.34 -6.74
C ARG A 207 -12.41 -16.69 -8.21
N VAL A 208 -12.64 -17.94 -8.61
CA VAL A 208 -12.73 -18.29 -10.04
C VAL A 208 -13.83 -17.42 -10.62
N ALA A 209 -13.51 -16.62 -11.63
CA ALA A 209 -14.49 -15.95 -12.47
C ALA A 209 -15.24 -17.01 -13.28
N ASN A 210 -16.20 -17.69 -12.64
CA ASN A 210 -17.20 -18.44 -13.38
C ASN A 210 -18.26 -17.45 -13.84
N ASP A 211 -18.29 -17.31 -15.16
CA ASP A 211 -19.30 -16.63 -15.93
C ASP A 211 -20.72 -17.05 -15.49
N SER A 212 -21.62 -16.08 -15.43
CA SER A 212 -23.08 -16.18 -15.27
C SER A 212 -23.67 -16.76 -13.96
N GLY A 213 -24.43 -15.91 -13.25
CA GLY A 213 -25.54 -16.34 -12.40
C GLY A 213 -25.49 -15.89 -10.94
N ASN A 214 -26.04 -14.70 -10.67
CA ASN A 214 -26.83 -14.32 -9.50
C ASN A 214 -26.68 -15.19 -8.23
N MET A 215 -26.09 -14.64 -7.15
CA MET A 215 -26.52 -14.87 -5.76
C MET A 215 -25.88 -13.84 -4.82
N GLU A 216 -26.74 -13.00 -4.25
CA GLU A 216 -26.47 -12.17 -3.07
C GLU A 216 -26.24 -13.04 -1.84
N GLY A 217 -25.32 -12.62 -0.96
CA GLY A 217 -25.31 -12.95 0.46
C GLY A 217 -25.03 -14.40 0.86
N ALA A 218 -23.79 -14.70 1.25
CA ALA A 218 -23.52 -15.73 2.26
C ALA A 218 -22.19 -15.44 2.97
N VAL A 219 -22.29 -14.74 4.10
CA VAL A 219 -21.33 -14.85 5.19
C VAL A 219 -21.73 -16.10 5.96
N GLU A 220 -21.15 -17.25 5.61
CA GLU A 220 -21.19 -18.43 6.47
C GLU A 220 -19.81 -19.08 6.49
N GLY A 221 -19.25 -19.19 7.69
CA GLY A 221 -18.04 -19.95 7.94
C GLY A 221 -18.28 -21.41 7.59
N SER A 222 -17.80 -21.83 6.42
CA SER A 222 -17.68 -23.25 6.13
C SER A 222 -16.38 -23.77 6.75
N THR A 223 -16.53 -24.41 7.89
CA THR A 223 -15.70 -25.57 8.18
C THR A 223 -15.88 -26.51 6.99
N GLN A 224 -14.90 -26.55 6.09
CA GLN A 224 -14.86 -27.52 5.00
C GLN A 224 -14.87 -28.92 5.63
N THR A 225 -16.07 -29.48 5.75
CA THR A 225 -16.26 -30.92 5.79
C THR A 225 -15.87 -31.39 4.40
N ALA A 226 -14.63 -31.84 4.30
CA ALA A 226 -14.08 -32.41 3.09
C ALA A 226 -15.02 -33.47 2.54
N GLY A 227 -15.35 -33.36 1.25
CA GLY A 227 -15.89 -34.45 0.48
C GLY A 227 -15.03 -35.71 0.69
N SER A 228 -15.70 -36.85 0.75
CA SER A 228 -15.10 -38.15 1.02
C SER A 228 -13.90 -38.42 0.08
N PHE A 229 -12.68 -38.20 0.58
CA PHE A 229 -11.46 -38.58 -0.13
C PHE A 229 -11.49 -40.08 -0.51
N PRO A 230 -10.92 -40.48 -1.66
CA PRO A 230 -10.83 -41.89 -2.07
C PRO A 230 -10.23 -42.75 -0.95
N SER A 231 -10.84 -43.91 -0.66
CA SER A 231 -10.45 -44.72 0.50
C SER A 231 -8.98 -45.16 0.50
N GLU A 232 -8.38 -45.24 -0.69
CA GLU A 232 -6.98 -45.61 -0.89
C GLU A 232 -6.01 -44.54 -0.35
N ILE A 233 -6.28 -43.26 -0.61
CA ILE A 233 -5.46 -42.13 -0.13
C ILE A 233 -5.60 -41.98 1.39
N VAL A 234 -6.79 -42.20 1.92
CA VAL A 234 -7.05 -42.19 3.37
C VAL A 234 -6.29 -43.32 4.09
N GLN A 235 -6.21 -44.50 3.47
CA GLN A 235 -5.42 -45.62 4.01
C GLN A 235 -3.91 -45.32 3.95
N LEU A 236 -3.43 -44.65 2.91
CA LEU A 236 -2.04 -44.24 2.79
C LEU A 236 -1.67 -43.22 3.88
N ALA A 237 -2.53 -42.25 4.16
CA ALA A 237 -2.36 -41.28 5.24
C ALA A 237 -2.24 -41.97 6.62
N ARG A 238 -3.05 -43.02 6.87
CA ARG A 238 -2.97 -43.82 8.09
C ARG A 238 -1.65 -44.58 8.20
N ARG A 239 -1.16 -45.19 7.11
CA ARG A 239 0.16 -45.87 7.10
C ARG A 239 1.30 -44.89 7.33
N ALA A 240 1.17 -43.65 6.85
CA ALA A 240 2.11 -42.55 7.07
C ALA A 240 2.04 -41.93 8.49
N LYS A 241 1.28 -42.53 9.42
CA LYS A 241 1.08 -42.04 10.81
C LYS A 241 0.45 -40.64 10.92
N MET A 242 -0.36 -40.25 9.93
CA MET A 242 -1.14 -39.01 9.97
C MET A 242 -2.43 -39.23 10.78
N ASN A 243 -2.27 -39.24 12.11
CA ASN A 243 -3.31 -39.67 13.05
C ASN A 243 -4.35 -38.59 13.37
N THR A 244 -4.02 -37.31 13.18
CA THR A 244 -4.96 -36.19 13.40
C THR A 244 -5.66 -35.80 12.11
N ASP A 245 -6.90 -35.32 12.21
CA ASP A 245 -7.72 -34.98 11.05
C ASP A 245 -7.10 -33.87 10.20
N VAL A 246 -6.44 -32.90 10.84
CA VAL A 246 -5.70 -31.83 10.16
C VAL A 246 -4.56 -32.40 9.30
N ARG A 247 -3.73 -33.31 9.86
CA ARG A 247 -2.61 -33.92 9.12
C ARG A 247 -3.10 -34.83 8.00
N ARG A 248 -4.22 -35.52 8.22
CA ARG A 248 -4.84 -36.39 7.23
C ARG A 248 -5.40 -35.59 6.05
N ASN A 249 -6.10 -34.48 6.31
CA ASN A 249 -6.60 -33.60 5.26
C ASN A 249 -5.46 -33.01 4.43
N ILE A 250 -4.40 -32.49 5.07
CA ILE A 250 -3.23 -31.98 4.33
C ILE A 250 -2.61 -33.07 3.45
N PHE A 251 -2.45 -34.29 3.97
CA PHE A 251 -1.91 -35.41 3.21
C PHE A 251 -2.79 -35.80 2.01
N CYS A 252 -4.11 -35.84 2.20
CA CYS A 252 -5.04 -36.23 1.13
C CYS A 252 -5.13 -35.15 0.04
N THR A 253 -5.16 -33.87 0.42
CA THR A 253 -5.19 -32.75 -0.55
C THR A 253 -3.92 -32.68 -1.39
N VAL A 254 -2.75 -32.95 -0.82
CA VAL A 254 -1.49 -33.01 -1.59
C VAL A 254 -1.43 -34.26 -2.47
N GLY A 255 -1.96 -35.39 -1.99
CA GLY A 255 -1.99 -36.65 -2.72
C GLY A 255 -2.94 -36.68 -3.92
N GLU A 256 -3.98 -35.85 -3.96
CA GLU A 256 -4.89 -35.72 -5.11
C GLU A 256 -4.35 -34.83 -6.24
N LEU A 257 -3.33 -34.00 -5.95
CA LEU A 257 -2.72 -33.08 -6.92
C LEU A 257 -1.53 -33.70 -7.70
N LEU A 258 -1.18 -34.96 -7.41
CA LEU A 258 -0.12 -35.74 -8.06
C LEU A 258 -0.73 -36.91 -8.84
#